data_AF-A0A7D5GJL5-F1
#
_entry.id   AF-A0A7D5GJL5-F1
#
_cell.length_a   1.000
_cell.length_b   1.000
_cell.length_c   1.000
_cell.angle_alpha   90.00
_cell.angle_beta   90.00
_cell.angle_gamma   90.00
#
_symmetry.space_group_name_H-M   'P 1'
#
loop_
_entity.id
_entity.type
_entity.pdbx_description
1 polymer ?
#
loop_
_entity_poly.entity_id
_entity_poly.type
_entity_poly.pdbx_seq_one_letter_code
_entity_poly.pdbx_strand_id
1 'polypeptide(L)'
;MSSDGTERFRYTLVGCGGQKRDCRNTLAYNLYTSGWFRWNRAYALWCGDFQSILSAKGVIPWIAYFEPYDLRITDSGFKGEDEPNHDSVVDWADYVADHVDETIHYHTDEDAIEIVVLHAQSYVNLLRDRLADVAANYDAVDVTIRYPFDDTGGNGQQMHWAREQVAAERGADPDDLELNALFCDSCERAARNAKVYPPGRVTSPGSGMAPEWWTADGAWLCESCRELTDGDAEPVDIETPNPEGHPPDEIQATFGRWSA
;
A
#
# COMPACT_ATOMS: atom_id res chain seq x y z
N MET A 1 -25.16 4.94 -10.33
CA MET A 1 -23.98 4.07 -10.41
C MET A 1 -23.89 3.63 -11.86
N SER A 2 -22.88 4.14 -12.58
CA SER A 2 -22.69 3.81 -14.00
C SER A 2 -22.41 2.32 -14.12
N SER A 3 -23.24 1.60 -14.85
CA SER A 3 -23.16 0.15 -15.08
C SER A 3 -22.17 -0.20 -16.20
N ASP A 4 -21.15 0.62 -16.40
CA ASP A 4 -20.07 0.31 -17.33
C ASP A 4 -19.15 -0.67 -16.59
N GLY A 5 -19.58 -1.92 -16.56
CA GLY A 5 -19.06 -2.99 -15.72
C GLY A 5 -17.66 -3.48 -16.11
N THR A 6 -16.85 -2.64 -16.76
CA THR A 6 -15.44 -2.90 -16.97
C THR A 6 -14.75 -2.84 -15.61
N GLU A 7 -14.33 -3.99 -15.12
CA GLU A 7 -13.45 -4.10 -13.97
C GLU A 7 -12.15 -3.36 -14.32
N ARG A 8 -11.75 -2.41 -13.47
CA ARG A 8 -10.54 -1.58 -13.68
C ARG A 8 -9.49 -2.02 -12.70
N PHE A 9 -8.27 -2.22 -13.17
CA PHE A 9 -7.11 -2.37 -12.30
C PHE A 9 -6.86 -1.05 -11.56
N ARG A 10 -6.84 -1.09 -10.22
CA ARG A 10 -6.69 0.11 -9.39
C ARG A 10 -5.33 0.18 -8.73
N TYR A 11 -4.51 1.13 -9.17
CA TYR A 11 -3.27 1.49 -8.49
C TYR A 11 -3.51 2.66 -7.54
N THR A 12 -3.30 2.46 -6.23
CA THR A 12 -3.57 3.49 -5.23
C THR A 12 -2.28 4.07 -4.62
N LEU A 13 -2.09 5.38 -4.76
CA LEU A 13 -1.03 6.14 -4.12
C LEU A 13 -1.55 6.75 -2.82
N VAL A 14 -1.04 6.28 -1.68
CA VAL A 14 -1.46 6.72 -0.35
C VAL A 14 -0.45 7.67 0.23
N GLY A 15 -0.85 8.91 0.51
CA GLY A 15 0.03 9.83 1.23
C GLY A 15 0.42 9.27 2.58
N CYS A 16 1.64 9.55 3.03
CA CYS A 16 2.21 8.89 4.19
C CYS A 16 1.81 9.50 5.56
N GLY A 17 1.38 10.77 5.56
CA GLY A 17 1.15 11.53 6.79
C GLY A 17 2.45 11.85 7.55
N GLY A 18 2.33 12.62 8.64
CA GLY A 18 3.50 13.14 9.37
C GLY A 18 4.02 12.25 10.50
N GLN A 19 3.22 11.33 11.02
CA GLN A 19 3.57 10.51 12.20
C GLN A 19 4.15 9.16 11.78
N LYS A 20 5.31 8.82 12.32
CA LYS A 20 6.03 7.55 12.08
C LYS A 20 6.33 6.87 13.41
N ARG A 21 6.46 5.54 13.41
CA ARG A 21 7.00 4.78 14.54
C ARG A 21 8.49 5.04 14.68
N ASP A 22 8.96 5.08 15.92
CA ASP A 22 10.39 5.12 16.23
C ASP A 22 10.95 3.68 16.27
N CYS A 23 10.97 3.03 15.11
CA CYS A 23 11.50 1.69 14.95
C CYS A 23 12.21 1.55 13.60
N ARG A 24 13.42 1.01 13.62
CA ARG A 24 14.22 0.76 12.42
C ARG A 24 13.71 -0.47 11.67
N ASN A 25 14.05 -0.58 10.38
CA ASN A 25 13.75 -1.74 9.55
C ASN A 25 12.30 -2.21 9.69
N THR A 26 11.35 -1.29 9.51
CA THR A 26 9.92 -1.60 9.56
C THR A 26 9.34 -1.46 8.16
N LEU A 27 8.43 -2.36 7.81
CA LEU A 27 7.68 -2.25 6.55
C LEU A 27 7.03 -0.87 6.45
N ALA A 28 7.10 -0.26 5.27
CA ALA A 28 6.55 1.07 5.02
C ALA A 28 5.04 1.12 5.37
N TYR A 29 4.32 0.02 5.13
CA TYR A 29 2.93 -0.18 5.57
C TYR A 29 2.70 0.06 7.08
N ASN A 30 3.65 -0.36 7.91
CA ASN A 30 3.61 -0.32 9.37
C ASN A 30 4.32 0.90 9.97
N LEU A 31 5.14 1.60 9.18
CA LEU A 31 5.93 2.73 9.64
C LEU A 31 5.05 3.92 10.05
N TYR A 32 4.04 4.27 9.24
CA TYR A 32 3.23 5.46 9.46
C TYR A 32 2.04 5.18 10.39
N THR A 33 1.83 6.06 11.36
CA THR A 33 0.89 5.83 12.48
C THR A 33 -0.25 6.82 12.57
N SER A 34 -0.24 7.87 11.75
CA SER A 34 -1.28 8.89 11.82
C SER A 34 -2.66 8.30 11.55
N GLY A 35 -3.69 8.79 12.26
CA GLY A 35 -5.08 8.40 11.99
C GLY A 35 -5.50 8.65 10.54
N TRP A 36 -4.94 9.70 9.92
CA TRP A 36 -5.13 10.02 8.51
C TRP A 36 -4.57 8.92 7.59
N PHE A 37 -3.33 8.49 7.82
CA PHE A 37 -2.74 7.37 7.09
C PHE A 37 -3.53 6.08 7.30
N ARG A 38 -3.91 5.77 8.55
CA ARG A 38 -4.69 4.57 8.89
C ARG A 38 -5.95 4.42 8.02
N TRP A 39 -6.74 5.48 7.89
CA TRP A 39 -7.99 5.43 7.13
C TRP A 39 -7.78 5.42 5.62
N ASN A 40 -6.82 6.19 5.10
CA ASN A 40 -6.54 6.17 3.66
C ASN A 40 -5.92 4.84 3.22
N ARG A 41 -5.07 4.25 4.05
CA ARG A 41 -4.54 2.89 3.88
C ARG A 41 -5.67 1.85 3.90
N ALA A 42 -6.64 2.00 4.80
CA ALA A 42 -7.82 1.13 4.85
C ALA A 42 -8.63 1.18 3.56
N TYR A 43 -8.87 2.39 3.07
CA TYR A 43 -9.57 2.61 1.81
C TYR A 43 -8.77 2.05 0.63
N ALA A 44 -7.45 2.28 0.57
CA ALA A 44 -6.58 1.75 -0.47
C ALA A 44 -6.51 0.22 -0.50
N LEU A 45 -6.51 -0.43 0.66
CA LEU A 45 -6.63 -1.89 0.79
C LEU A 45 -7.97 -2.42 0.26
N TRP A 46 -9.02 -1.62 0.43
CA TRP A 46 -10.36 -2.00 0.01
C TRP A 46 -10.54 -1.85 -1.50
N CYS A 47 -10.22 -0.68 -2.05
CA CYS A 47 -10.46 -0.39 -3.46
C CYS A 47 -9.32 -0.81 -4.37
N GLY A 48 -8.07 -0.72 -3.93
CA GLY A 48 -6.88 -0.89 -4.77
C GLY A 48 -6.51 -2.35 -5.00
N ASP A 49 -6.01 -2.66 -6.18
CA ASP A 49 -5.42 -3.94 -6.54
C ASP A 49 -3.91 -3.92 -6.30
N PHE A 50 -3.29 -2.74 -6.48
CA PHE A 50 -1.91 -2.46 -6.10
C PHE A 50 -1.83 -1.14 -5.33
N GLN A 51 -0.90 -1.03 -4.39
CA GLN A 51 -0.77 0.17 -3.55
C GLN A 51 0.68 0.56 -3.29
N SER A 52 0.93 1.85 -3.21
CA SER A 52 2.21 2.38 -2.75
C SER A 52 2.01 3.61 -1.86
N ILE A 53 3.04 3.97 -1.11
CA ILE A 53 3.05 5.16 -0.28
C ILE A 53 3.66 6.31 -1.07
N LEU A 54 2.90 7.38 -1.25
CA LEU A 54 3.41 8.64 -1.78
C LEU A 54 3.97 9.48 -0.63
N SER A 55 5.26 9.79 -0.68
CA SER A 55 5.97 10.49 0.40
C SER A 55 6.95 11.52 -0.13
N ALA A 56 7.59 12.27 0.77
CA ALA A 56 8.66 13.20 0.41
C ALA A 56 9.89 12.51 -0.22
N LYS A 57 10.08 11.20 0.03
CA LYS A 57 11.13 10.40 -0.64
C LYS A 57 10.72 9.86 -2.01
N GLY A 58 9.47 10.05 -2.42
CA GLY A 58 8.92 9.52 -3.68
C GLY A 58 7.87 8.45 -3.41
N VAL A 59 7.76 7.48 -4.33
CA VAL A 59 6.83 6.35 -4.23
C VAL A 59 7.53 5.16 -3.55
N ILE A 60 6.93 4.66 -2.48
CA ILE A 60 7.50 3.58 -1.66
C ILE A 60 6.53 2.39 -1.66
N PRO A 61 6.94 1.20 -2.13
CA PRO A 61 6.14 -0.01 -2.00
C PRO A 61 5.80 -0.31 -0.54
N TRP A 62 4.61 -0.86 -0.28
CA TRP A 62 4.17 -1.12 1.10
C TRP A 62 5.04 -2.13 1.85
N ILE A 63 5.64 -3.06 1.10
CA ILE A 63 6.53 -4.10 1.60
C ILE A 63 7.99 -3.62 1.78
N ALA A 64 8.32 -2.40 1.35
CA ALA A 64 9.67 -1.89 1.50
C ALA A 64 10.02 -1.69 2.97
N TYR A 65 11.19 -2.16 3.40
CA TYR A 65 11.72 -1.89 4.73
C TYR A 65 12.29 -0.48 4.78
N PHE A 66 11.94 0.25 5.84
CA PHE A 66 12.28 1.66 5.94
C PHE A 66 12.62 2.07 7.36
N GLU A 67 13.52 3.05 7.49
CA GLU A 67 13.80 3.75 8.75
C GLU A 67 12.96 5.03 8.87
N PRO A 68 12.59 5.46 10.09
CA PRO A 68 11.91 6.72 10.27
C PRO A 68 12.77 7.88 9.78
N TYR A 69 12.15 8.83 9.09
CA TYR A 69 12.80 10.02 8.58
C TYR A 69 11.93 11.26 8.83
N ASP A 70 12.55 12.42 8.98
CA ASP A 70 11.86 13.71 9.08
C ASP A 70 12.20 14.55 7.85
N LEU A 71 11.43 14.32 6.78
CA LEU A 71 11.57 15.03 5.51
C LEU A 71 10.20 15.45 5.01
N ARG A 72 10.09 16.68 4.53
CA ARG A 72 8.95 17.22 3.81
C ARG A 72 9.39 17.66 2.42
N ILE A 73 8.45 17.59 1.49
CA ILE A 73 8.64 18.09 0.12
C ILE A 73 8.95 19.60 0.06
N THR A 74 8.66 20.33 1.14
CA THR A 74 8.91 21.77 1.26
C THR A 74 10.22 22.11 1.95
N ASP A 75 10.93 21.11 2.49
CA ASP A 75 12.16 21.36 3.23
C ASP A 75 13.25 21.79 2.25
N SER A 76 13.91 22.91 2.57
CA SER A 76 14.92 23.49 1.70
C SER A 76 16.07 22.50 1.51
N GLY A 77 16.21 21.99 0.29
CA GLY A 77 17.40 21.29 -0.16
C GLY A 77 17.34 19.77 -0.19
N PHE A 78 16.18 19.10 0.06
CA PHE A 78 15.88 17.67 -0.24
C PHE A 78 17.03 16.64 -0.13
N LYS A 79 18.05 16.92 0.69
CA LYS A 79 19.27 16.14 0.81
C LYS A 79 19.29 15.61 2.23
N GLY A 80 18.62 14.48 2.44
CA GLY A 80 18.91 13.60 3.56
C GLY A 80 20.29 12.96 3.37
N GLU A 81 20.83 12.31 4.40
CA GLU A 81 22.08 11.55 4.24
C GLU A 81 21.84 10.22 3.48
N ASP A 82 20.58 9.80 3.34
CA ASP A 82 20.16 8.53 2.74
C ASP A 82 19.28 8.72 1.50
N GLU A 83 19.66 8.07 0.40
CA GLU A 83 18.94 8.03 -0.88
C GLU A 83 17.47 7.50 -0.75
N PRO A 84 16.57 7.83 -1.69
CA PRO A 84 16.73 8.81 -2.77
C PRO A 84 16.51 10.26 -2.28
N ASN A 85 17.47 11.11 -2.62
CA ASN A 85 17.36 12.56 -2.48
C ASN A 85 17.03 13.15 -3.84
N HIS A 86 15.95 13.92 -3.92
CA HIS A 86 15.55 14.62 -5.13
C HIS A 86 16.21 15.99 -5.15
N ASP A 87 16.84 16.44 -6.24
CA ASP A 87 17.52 17.74 -6.22
C ASP A 87 16.54 18.93 -6.16
N SER A 88 15.27 18.71 -6.53
CA SER A 88 14.20 19.70 -6.47
C SER A 88 12.81 19.05 -6.38
N VAL A 89 11.78 19.88 -6.12
CA VAL A 89 10.36 19.45 -6.19
C VAL A 89 9.99 18.97 -7.59
N VAL A 90 10.60 19.56 -8.62
CA VAL A 90 10.39 19.18 -10.03
C VAL A 90 10.91 17.77 -10.25
N ASP A 91 12.15 17.50 -9.84
CA ASP A 91 12.76 16.17 -9.97
C ASP A 91 11.99 15.11 -9.17
N TRP A 92 11.51 15.44 -7.96
CA TRP A 92 10.64 14.56 -7.19
C TRP A 92 9.33 14.25 -7.93
N ALA A 93 8.72 15.25 -8.55
CA ALA A 93 7.45 15.08 -9.25
C ALA A 93 7.63 14.27 -10.54
N ASP A 94 8.73 14.47 -11.25
CA ASP A 94 9.14 13.67 -12.41
C ASP A 94 9.37 12.21 -11.98
N TYR A 95 10.12 11.97 -10.90
CA TYR A 95 10.34 10.63 -10.34
C TYR A 95 9.03 9.90 -10.00
N VAL A 96 8.06 10.59 -9.39
CA VAL A 96 6.75 10.01 -9.09
C VAL A 96 5.98 9.69 -10.37
N ALA A 97 6.05 10.55 -11.39
CA ALA A 97 5.39 10.32 -12.67
C ALA A 97 5.99 9.13 -13.41
N ASP A 98 7.33 9.02 -13.46
CA ASP A 98 8.05 7.90 -14.07
C ASP A 98 7.68 6.57 -13.39
N HIS A 99 7.55 6.56 -12.06
CA HIS A 99 7.11 5.36 -11.33
C HIS A 99 5.67 4.94 -11.68
N VAL A 100 4.78 5.92 -11.87
CA VAL A 100 3.40 5.65 -12.30
C VAL A 100 3.36 5.14 -13.74
N ASP A 101 4.15 5.74 -14.64
CA ASP A 101 4.32 5.29 -16.03
C ASP A 101 4.82 3.84 -16.07
N GLU A 102 5.87 3.53 -15.32
CA GLU A 102 6.39 2.17 -15.19
C GLU A 102 5.33 1.19 -14.65
N THR A 103 4.56 1.59 -13.64
CA THR A 103 3.48 0.74 -13.10
C THR A 103 2.40 0.48 -14.15
N ILE A 104 1.97 1.50 -14.89
CA ILE A 104 1.01 1.33 -16.00
C ILE A 104 1.61 0.41 -17.07
N HIS A 105 2.90 0.57 -17.39
CA HIS A 105 3.59 -0.25 -18.38
C HIS A 105 3.51 -1.75 -18.07
N TYR A 106 3.73 -2.12 -16.80
CA TYR A 106 3.63 -3.52 -16.35
C TYR A 106 2.21 -4.09 -16.32
N HIS A 107 1.19 -3.23 -16.40
CA HIS A 107 -0.22 -3.60 -16.38
C HIS A 107 -0.93 -3.26 -17.70
N THR A 108 -0.18 -3.17 -18.81
CA THR A 108 -0.77 -2.87 -20.14
C THR A 108 -1.62 -4.01 -20.72
N ASP A 109 -1.64 -5.17 -20.07
CA ASP A 109 -2.54 -6.28 -20.36
C ASP A 109 -3.96 -6.07 -19.79
N GLU A 110 -4.15 -5.05 -18.94
CA GLU A 110 -5.46 -4.63 -18.43
C GLU A 110 -6.21 -3.76 -19.44
N ASP A 111 -7.52 -3.96 -19.57
CA ASP A 111 -8.37 -3.15 -20.47
C ASP A 111 -8.50 -1.68 -19.99
N ALA A 112 -8.44 -1.48 -18.66
CA ALA A 112 -8.63 -0.18 -18.04
C ALA A 112 -7.91 -0.08 -16.69
N ILE A 113 -7.24 1.05 -16.48
CA ILE A 113 -6.47 1.35 -15.26
C ILE A 113 -7.04 2.61 -14.59
N GLU A 114 -7.25 2.56 -13.29
CA GLU A 114 -7.61 3.73 -12.47
C GLU A 114 -6.50 3.99 -11.44
N ILE A 115 -5.83 5.14 -11.57
CA ILE A 115 -4.85 5.63 -10.59
C ILE A 115 -5.58 6.44 -9.54
N VAL A 116 -5.57 6.00 -8.28
CA VAL A 116 -6.25 6.68 -7.17
C VAL A 116 -5.23 7.37 -6.28
N VAL A 117 -5.27 8.71 -6.21
CA VAL A 117 -4.30 9.49 -5.43
C VAL A 117 -4.94 10.01 -4.13
N LEU A 118 -4.58 9.39 -3.01
CA LEU A 118 -5.06 9.74 -1.67
C LEU A 118 -4.04 10.62 -0.94
N HIS A 119 -3.91 11.87 -1.37
CA HIS A 119 -2.98 12.81 -0.77
C HIS A 119 -3.58 14.21 -0.56
N ALA A 120 -3.04 14.95 0.40
CA ALA A 120 -3.32 16.38 0.54
C ALA A 120 -3.06 17.15 -0.77
N GLN A 121 -3.88 18.16 -1.02
CA GLN A 121 -3.85 18.94 -2.27
C GLN A 121 -2.51 19.59 -2.58
N SER A 122 -1.72 19.92 -1.55
CA SER A 122 -0.37 20.46 -1.74
C SER A 122 0.57 19.53 -2.49
N TYR A 123 0.38 18.21 -2.40
CA TYR A 123 1.15 17.24 -3.19
C TYR A 123 0.47 16.95 -4.53
N VAL A 124 -0.86 16.80 -4.54
CA VAL A 124 -1.62 16.52 -5.77
C VAL A 124 -1.38 17.61 -6.81
N ASN A 125 -1.39 18.88 -6.42
CA ASN A 125 -1.18 19.99 -7.34
C ASN A 125 0.20 19.99 -8.00
N LEU A 126 1.21 19.35 -7.39
CA LEU A 126 2.56 19.23 -7.98
C LEU A 126 2.63 18.12 -9.03
N LEU A 127 1.73 17.14 -8.93
CA LEU A 127 1.72 15.93 -9.76
C LEU A 127 0.66 15.99 -10.87
N ARG A 128 -0.39 16.80 -10.73
CA ARG A 128 -1.60 16.72 -11.55
C ARG A 128 -1.32 16.75 -13.05
N ASP A 129 -0.55 17.73 -13.51
CA ASP A 129 -0.24 17.89 -14.94
C ASP A 129 0.61 16.71 -15.45
N ARG A 130 1.64 16.31 -14.69
CA ARG A 130 2.50 15.18 -15.05
C ARG A 130 1.77 13.86 -15.14
N LEU A 131 0.90 13.58 -14.17
CA LEU A 131 0.12 12.35 -14.19
C LEU A 131 -0.89 12.37 -15.34
N ALA A 132 -1.48 13.52 -15.65
CA ALA A 132 -2.34 13.66 -16.83
C ALA A 132 -1.57 13.40 -18.14
N ASP A 133 -0.33 13.89 -18.25
CA ASP A 133 0.55 13.61 -19.39
C ASP A 133 0.89 12.12 -19.48
N VAL A 134 1.22 11.46 -18.36
CA VAL A 134 1.44 10.01 -18.29
C VAL A 134 0.21 9.25 -18.78
N ALA A 135 -0.99 9.54 -18.26
CA ALA A 135 -2.22 8.87 -18.67
C ALA A 135 -2.52 9.06 -20.17
N ALA A 136 -2.20 10.22 -20.73
CA ALA A 136 -2.40 10.53 -22.14
C ALA A 136 -1.44 9.79 -23.10
N ASN A 137 -0.34 9.20 -22.58
CA ASN A 137 0.63 8.46 -23.40
C ASN A 137 0.15 7.04 -23.77
N TYR A 138 -0.98 6.57 -23.23
CA TYR A 138 -1.48 5.22 -23.42
C TYR A 138 -2.78 5.20 -24.24
N ASP A 139 -2.66 5.04 -25.55
CA ASP A 139 -3.83 4.94 -26.46
C ASP A 139 -4.55 3.59 -26.37
N ALA A 140 -3.85 2.54 -25.92
CA ALA A 140 -4.33 1.15 -25.94
C ALA A 140 -5.08 0.74 -24.68
N VAL A 141 -4.94 1.49 -23.58
CA VAL A 141 -5.52 1.19 -22.26
C VAL A 141 -6.25 2.44 -21.77
N ASP A 142 -7.46 2.29 -21.24
CA ASP A 142 -8.20 3.42 -20.68
C ASP A 142 -7.63 3.78 -19.29
N VAL A 143 -6.67 4.70 -19.26
CA VAL A 143 -6.05 5.19 -18.03
C VAL A 143 -6.81 6.41 -17.50
N THR A 144 -7.32 6.29 -16.29
CA THR A 144 -7.99 7.39 -15.57
C THR A 144 -7.29 7.70 -14.27
N ILE A 145 -7.30 8.98 -13.85
CA ILE A 145 -6.75 9.38 -12.57
C ILE A 145 -7.85 10.00 -11.73
N ARG A 146 -7.99 9.49 -10.51
CA ARG A 146 -8.99 9.93 -9.55
C ARG A 146 -8.30 10.59 -8.36
N TYR A 147 -8.81 11.77 -8.00
CA TYR A 147 -8.38 12.54 -6.84
C TYR A 147 -9.54 12.69 -5.84
N PRO A 148 -9.79 11.70 -4.96
CA PRO A 148 -10.99 11.69 -4.12
C PRO A 148 -11.10 12.87 -3.15
N PHE A 149 -10.01 13.62 -2.95
CA PHE A 149 -9.93 14.73 -2.02
C PHE A 149 -10.09 16.11 -2.66
N ASP A 150 -10.42 16.20 -3.96
CA ASP A 150 -10.65 17.47 -4.68
C ASP A 150 -11.72 18.34 -4.01
N ASP A 151 -12.76 17.72 -3.45
CA ASP A 151 -13.85 18.43 -2.78
C ASP A 151 -13.72 18.49 -1.24
N THR A 152 -12.54 18.16 -0.69
CA THR A 152 -12.33 18.12 0.77
C THR A 152 -11.57 19.34 1.30
N GLY A 153 -12.05 19.91 2.41
CA GLY A 153 -11.48 21.08 3.08
C GLY A 153 -10.32 20.78 4.05
N GLY A 154 -9.79 19.56 4.07
CA GLY A 154 -8.61 19.20 4.88
C GLY A 154 -8.66 17.79 5.49
N ASN A 155 -7.61 17.44 6.26
CA ASN A 155 -7.37 16.08 6.75
C ASN A 155 -8.56 15.46 7.52
N GLY A 156 -9.31 16.26 8.29
CA GLY A 156 -10.49 15.79 9.02
C GLY A 156 -11.60 15.29 8.10
N GLN A 157 -11.92 16.06 7.05
CA GLN A 157 -12.92 15.68 6.05
C GLN A 157 -12.45 14.51 5.19
N GLN A 158 -11.16 14.46 4.87
CA GLN A 158 -10.55 13.32 4.14
C GLN A 158 -10.65 12.02 4.93
N MET A 159 -10.32 12.04 6.23
CA MET A 159 -10.48 10.88 7.10
C MET A 159 -11.93 10.44 7.21
N HIS A 160 -12.85 11.40 7.40
CA HIS A 160 -14.27 11.11 7.49
C HIS A 160 -14.78 10.46 6.20
N TRP A 161 -14.43 11.04 5.05
CA TRP A 161 -14.75 10.47 3.74
C TRP A 161 -14.22 9.04 3.60
N ALA A 162 -12.93 8.80 3.88
CA ALA A 162 -12.33 7.47 3.73
C ALA A 162 -13.00 6.44 4.66
N ARG A 163 -13.33 6.86 5.87
CA ARG A 163 -14.07 6.05 6.86
C ARG A 163 -15.46 5.69 6.36
N GLU A 164 -16.20 6.64 5.79
CA GLU A 164 -17.53 6.40 5.21
C GLU A 164 -17.48 5.43 4.02
N GLN A 165 -16.50 5.57 3.14
CA GLN A 165 -16.33 4.67 2.01
C GLN A 165 -16.07 3.22 2.46
N VAL A 166 -15.17 3.03 3.44
CA VAL A 166 -14.87 1.70 3.98
C VAL A 166 -16.07 1.10 4.74
N ALA A 167 -16.82 1.92 5.47
CA ALA A 167 -18.00 1.49 6.21
C ALA A 167 -19.16 1.07 5.29
N ALA A 168 -19.42 1.87 4.24
CA ALA A 168 -20.49 1.62 3.28
C ALA A 168 -20.36 0.26 2.62
N GLU A 169 -19.13 -0.18 2.30
CA GLU A 169 -18.91 -1.49 1.72
C GLU A 169 -19.08 -2.61 2.75
N ARG A 170 -18.43 -2.47 3.92
CA ARG A 170 -18.33 -3.58 4.87
C ARG A 170 -19.62 -3.87 5.62
N GLY A 171 -20.62 -2.98 5.53
CA GLY A 171 -21.84 -3.06 6.33
C GLY A 171 -21.54 -3.07 7.83
N ALA A 172 -20.39 -2.55 8.23
CA ALA A 172 -19.85 -2.60 9.59
C ALA A 172 -19.70 -1.18 10.14
N ASP A 173 -19.79 -1.03 11.46
CA ASP A 173 -19.41 0.22 12.09
C ASP A 173 -17.93 0.45 11.84
N PRO A 174 -17.54 1.60 11.26
CA PRO A 174 -16.14 1.90 11.06
C PRO A 174 -15.31 1.87 12.35
N ASP A 175 -15.88 2.13 13.54
CA ASP A 175 -15.13 2.01 14.80
C ASP A 175 -14.75 0.56 15.17
N ASP A 176 -15.42 -0.44 14.59
CA ASP A 176 -15.15 -1.87 14.81
C ASP A 176 -14.06 -2.45 13.89
N LEU A 177 -13.47 -1.62 13.01
CA LEU A 177 -12.47 -2.05 12.04
C LEU A 177 -11.05 -2.05 12.64
N GLU A 178 -10.65 -3.21 13.19
CA GLU A 178 -9.23 -3.56 13.29
C GLU A 178 -8.69 -3.89 11.90
N LEU A 179 -7.88 -2.99 11.37
CA LEU A 179 -7.27 -3.12 10.05
C LEU A 179 -5.91 -3.81 10.17
N ASN A 180 -5.95 -5.13 10.35
CA ASN A 180 -4.79 -5.99 10.16
C ASN A 180 -4.83 -6.49 8.71
N ALA A 181 -3.96 -5.96 7.85
CA ALA A 181 -3.72 -6.54 6.54
C ALA A 181 -2.52 -7.46 6.65
N LEU A 182 -2.67 -8.67 6.12
CA LEU A 182 -1.56 -9.56 5.84
C LEU A 182 -1.18 -9.36 4.37
N PHE A 183 0.12 -9.38 4.06
CA PHE A 183 0.62 -9.27 2.69
C PHE A 183 1.14 -10.61 2.24
N CYS A 184 1.02 -10.91 0.96
CA CYS A 184 1.75 -12.00 0.34
C CYS A 184 3.20 -11.56 0.20
N ASP A 185 4.15 -12.26 0.81
CA ASP A 185 5.57 -11.94 0.73
C ASP A 185 6.17 -12.24 -0.66
N SER A 186 5.47 -12.99 -1.51
CA SER A 186 5.93 -13.32 -2.87
C SER A 186 5.39 -12.40 -3.96
N CYS A 187 4.10 -12.01 -3.91
CA CYS A 187 3.48 -11.16 -4.95
C CYS A 187 2.91 -9.86 -4.42
N GLU A 188 3.17 -9.54 -3.15
CA GLU A 188 2.77 -8.28 -2.50
C GLU A 188 1.26 -8.03 -2.39
N ARG A 189 0.43 -8.98 -2.86
CA ARG A 189 -1.03 -8.88 -2.75
C ARG A 189 -1.44 -8.82 -1.28
N ALA A 190 -2.30 -7.86 -0.94
CA ALA A 190 -2.88 -7.78 0.39
C ALA A 190 -4.05 -8.76 0.55
N ALA A 191 -4.08 -9.48 1.67
CA ALA A 191 -5.23 -10.25 2.12
C ALA A 191 -6.36 -9.28 2.54
N ARG A 192 -7.28 -9.01 1.63
CA ARG A 192 -8.50 -8.26 1.95
C ARG A 192 -9.29 -9.02 3.03
N ASN A 193 -9.64 -8.35 4.12
CA ASN A 193 -10.50 -8.87 5.19
C ASN A 193 -9.95 -10.07 5.99
N ALA A 194 -8.64 -10.20 6.10
CA ALA A 194 -8.03 -11.21 6.95
C ALA A 194 -8.43 -11.06 8.44
N LYS A 195 -9.35 -11.90 8.93
CA LYS A 195 -9.42 -12.16 10.37
C LYS A 195 -8.36 -13.20 10.70
N VAL A 196 -7.32 -12.78 11.40
CA VAL A 196 -6.29 -13.69 11.91
C VAL A 196 -6.86 -14.41 13.13
N TYR A 197 -7.20 -15.69 12.97
CA TYR A 197 -7.60 -16.55 14.08
C TYR A 197 -6.39 -17.40 14.51
N PRO A 198 -5.98 -17.37 15.80
CA PRO A 198 -4.97 -18.30 16.30
C PRO A 198 -5.52 -19.75 16.30
N PRO A 199 -4.71 -20.76 15.92
CA PRO A 199 -3.44 -20.70 15.21
C PRO A 199 -3.63 -20.89 13.69
N GLY A 200 -3.03 -20.00 12.88
CA GLY A 200 -2.71 -20.28 11.48
C GLY A 200 -3.84 -20.25 10.43
N ARG A 201 -5.06 -19.79 10.76
CA ARG A 201 -6.12 -19.65 9.75
C ARG A 201 -6.62 -18.22 9.60
N VAL A 202 -6.56 -17.74 8.37
CA VAL A 202 -7.16 -16.49 7.94
C VAL A 202 -8.40 -16.82 7.12
N THR A 203 -9.56 -16.38 7.58
CA THR A 203 -10.79 -16.46 6.78
C THR A 203 -11.30 -15.04 6.54
N SER A 204 -11.70 -14.76 5.30
CA SER A 204 -12.47 -13.56 4.96
C SER A 204 -13.96 -13.88 5.17
N PRO A 205 -14.68 -13.14 6.02
CA PRO A 205 -16.13 -13.31 6.12
C PRO A 205 -16.80 -12.70 4.89
N GLY A 206 -17.51 -13.51 4.10
CA GLY A 206 -18.52 -13.00 3.15
C GLY A 206 -18.33 -13.33 1.67
N SER A 207 -17.22 -13.94 1.24
CA SER A 207 -17.11 -14.52 -0.10
C SER A 207 -17.22 -16.04 -0.02
N GLY A 208 -18.13 -16.64 -0.79
CA GLY A 208 -18.35 -18.10 -0.84
C GLY A 208 -17.12 -18.92 -1.30
N MET A 209 -16.01 -18.26 -1.60
CA MET A 209 -14.66 -18.78 -1.69
C MET A 209 -13.74 -17.69 -1.14
N ALA A 210 -13.09 -17.92 0.00
CA ALA A 210 -12.01 -17.04 0.46
C ALA A 210 -10.69 -17.72 0.08
N PRO A 211 -9.71 -17.01 -0.51
CA PRO A 211 -8.39 -17.58 -0.73
C PRO A 211 -7.80 -17.97 0.62
N GLU A 212 -7.33 -19.21 0.74
CA GLU A 212 -6.64 -19.67 1.93
C GLU A 212 -5.24 -19.03 1.95
N TRP A 213 -4.90 -18.32 3.02
CA TRP A 213 -3.58 -17.71 3.22
C TRP A 213 -2.75 -18.62 4.13
N TRP A 214 -1.52 -18.87 3.73
CA TRP A 214 -0.64 -19.84 4.37
C TRP A 214 0.63 -19.18 4.88
N THR A 215 1.16 -19.70 5.97
CA THR A 215 2.49 -19.34 6.47
C THR A 215 3.46 -20.49 6.16
N ALA A 216 4.45 -20.25 5.30
CA ALA A 216 5.57 -21.16 5.07
C ALA A 216 6.86 -20.46 5.52
N ASP A 217 7.63 -21.06 6.43
CA ASP A 217 8.87 -20.49 6.97
C ASP A 217 8.76 -19.06 7.53
N GLY A 218 7.59 -18.70 8.07
CA GLY A 218 7.32 -17.35 8.59
C GLY A 218 6.91 -16.32 7.52
N ALA A 219 6.84 -16.72 6.25
CA ALA A 219 6.35 -15.90 5.15
C ALA A 219 4.86 -16.15 4.90
N TRP A 220 4.08 -15.09 4.68
CA TRP A 220 2.67 -15.17 4.29
C TRP A 220 2.58 -15.29 2.77
N LEU A 221 1.94 -16.34 2.25
CA LEU A 221 1.74 -16.51 0.80
C LEU A 221 0.25 -16.54 0.47
N CYS A 222 -0.13 -15.85 -0.61
CA CYS A 222 -1.45 -16.03 -1.22
C CYS A 222 -1.51 -17.40 -1.92
N GLU A 223 -2.72 -17.93 -2.12
CA GLU A 223 -2.93 -19.26 -2.72
C GLU A 223 -2.17 -19.46 -4.03
N SER A 224 -2.20 -18.48 -4.95
CA SER A 224 -1.47 -18.56 -6.22
C SER A 224 0.05 -18.60 -6.04
N CYS A 225 0.60 -17.82 -5.09
CA CYS A 225 2.04 -17.86 -4.81
C CYS A 225 2.45 -19.15 -4.11
N ARG A 226 1.58 -19.67 -3.23
CA ARG A 226 1.80 -20.96 -2.58
C ARG A 226 1.85 -22.08 -3.61
N GLU A 227 0.90 -22.16 -4.52
CA GLU A 227 0.89 -23.19 -5.58
C GLU A 227 2.13 -23.14 -6.47
N LEU A 228 2.74 -21.95 -6.62
CA LEU A 228 4.02 -21.78 -7.32
C LEU A 228 5.23 -22.20 -6.48
N THR A 229 5.14 -22.14 -5.15
CA THR A 229 6.20 -22.57 -4.23
C THR A 229 6.08 -24.04 -3.79
N ASP A 230 4.89 -24.64 -3.91
CA ASP A 230 4.59 -26.00 -3.45
C ASP A 230 5.20 -27.06 -4.38
N GLY A 231 6.49 -27.31 -4.16
CA GLY A 231 6.94 -28.66 -3.82
C GLY A 231 7.20 -28.74 -2.30
N ASP A 232 6.26 -29.30 -1.54
CA ASP A 232 6.44 -29.84 -0.17
C ASP A 232 6.46 -28.89 1.07
N ALA A 233 5.72 -27.78 1.13
CA ALA A 233 5.57 -27.02 2.39
C ALA A 233 4.42 -27.56 3.28
N GLU A 234 4.74 -28.14 4.45
CA GLU A 234 3.73 -28.49 5.47
C GLU A 234 3.35 -27.27 6.35
N PRO A 235 2.09 -27.15 6.80
CA PRO A 235 1.65 -26.05 7.65
C PRO A 235 2.34 -26.07 9.02
N VAL A 236 2.86 -24.92 9.46
CA VAL A 236 3.50 -24.74 10.76
C VAL A 236 2.46 -24.35 11.82
N ASP A 237 2.39 -25.11 12.92
CA ASP A 237 1.68 -24.71 14.14
C ASP A 237 2.48 -23.59 14.85
N ILE A 238 1.92 -22.39 14.92
CA ILE A 238 2.49 -21.28 15.69
C ILE A 238 2.02 -21.41 17.13
N GLU A 239 2.87 -21.94 18.01
CA GLU A 239 2.65 -21.81 19.46
C GLU A 239 2.72 -20.33 19.86
N THR A 240 1.68 -19.84 20.53
CA THR A 240 1.65 -18.49 21.13
C THR A 240 2.85 -18.30 22.07
N PRO A 241 3.61 -17.19 21.96
CA PRO A 241 4.77 -17.00 22.81
C PRO A 241 4.36 -16.87 24.27
N ASN A 242 5.02 -17.67 25.12
CA ASN A 242 4.99 -17.60 26.57
C ASN A 242 5.37 -16.17 27.01
N PRO A 243 4.57 -15.47 27.84
CA PRO A 243 4.83 -14.08 28.24
C PRO A 243 6.08 -13.85 29.10
N GLU A 244 6.86 -14.89 29.40
CA GLU A 244 8.07 -14.79 30.21
C GLU A 244 9.26 -15.48 29.51
N GLY A 245 10.15 -14.71 28.86
CA GLY A 245 11.52 -15.17 28.59
C GLY A 245 12.15 -14.71 27.26
N HIS A 246 13.00 -13.68 27.36
CA HIS A 246 14.14 -13.29 26.50
C HIS A 246 13.96 -13.06 24.99
N PRO A 247 14.62 -12.02 24.41
CA PRO A 247 14.56 -11.75 22.98
C PRO A 247 15.39 -12.78 22.20
N PRO A 248 14.92 -13.27 21.03
CA PRO A 248 15.75 -14.05 20.13
C PRO A 248 16.72 -13.13 19.39
N ASP A 249 18.01 -13.46 19.47
CA ASP A 249 19.08 -12.85 18.69
C ASP A 249 18.92 -13.14 17.18
N GLU A 250 19.18 -12.10 16.39
CA GLU A 250 19.52 -12.07 14.96
C GLU A 250 19.06 -13.25 14.06
N ILE A 251 17.93 -13.06 13.37
CA ILE A 251 17.71 -13.66 12.04
C ILE A 251 18.01 -12.56 11.01
N GLN A 252 19.23 -12.55 10.49
CA GLN A 252 19.54 -11.81 9.27
C GLN A 252 19.00 -12.60 8.07
N ALA A 253 17.83 -12.21 7.57
CA ALA A 253 17.39 -12.63 6.25
C ALA A 253 18.18 -11.84 5.21
N THR A 254 19.15 -12.49 4.56
CA THR A 254 19.80 -11.97 3.36
C THR A 254 18.82 -11.99 2.19
N PHE A 255 18.17 -10.85 1.95
CA PHE A 255 17.51 -10.58 0.67
C PHE A 255 18.44 -9.76 -0.23
N GLY A 256 18.53 -10.18 -1.49
CA GLY A 256 19.44 -9.63 -2.49
C GLY A 256 19.26 -8.13 -2.66
N ARG A 257 20.40 -7.43 -2.75
CA ARG A 257 20.47 -6.02 -3.08
C ARG A 257 19.75 -5.77 -4.41
N TRP A 258 18.71 -4.97 -4.37
CA TRP A 258 18.26 -4.21 -5.52
C TRP A 258 19.29 -3.10 -5.73
N SER A 259 20.05 -3.18 -6.83
CA SER A 259 20.85 -2.06 -7.31
C SER A 259 19.90 -1.04 -7.92
N ALA A 260 19.94 0.18 -7.39
CA ALA A 260 19.35 1.39 -7.96
C ALA A 260 19.82 1.65 -9.40
#